data_AF-A0A957GFZ1-F1
#
_entry.id   AF-A0A957GFZ1-F1
#
_cell.length_a   1.000
_cell.length_b   1.000
_cell.length_c   1.000
_cell.angle_alpha   90.00
_cell.angle_beta   90.00
_cell.angle_gamma   90.00
#
_symmetry.space_group_name_H-M   'P 1'
#
loop_
_entity.id
_entity.type
_entity.pdbx_description
1 polymer ?
#
loop_
_entity_poly.entity_id
_entity_poly.type
_entity_poly.pdbx_seq_one_letter_code
_entity_poly.pdbx_strand_id
1 'polypeptide(L)'
;MAEKFEIEIEEEDVEPSETTWQSLVRRVVLAGAGAVGLAQDEAEAFVRRLVQRGELGEKDGRSLLAEIHEQQRRFARLGPLFLLERQVEFVLHRLSVPTKTEIDELSARIETLSQKVDQLRQLLQHKDNR
;
A
#
# COMPACT_ATOMS: atom_id res chain seq x y z
N MET A 1 -2.21 34.19 -39.41
CA MET A 1 -2.98 33.43 -38.40
C MET A 1 -1.97 32.81 -37.45
N ALA A 2 -1.86 33.37 -36.25
CA ALA A 2 -1.20 32.77 -35.09
C ALA A 2 -1.76 33.52 -33.88
N GLU A 3 -2.80 32.94 -33.28
CA GLU A 3 -3.48 33.48 -32.10
C GLU A 3 -2.60 33.18 -30.89
N LYS A 4 -2.00 34.23 -30.31
CA LYS A 4 -1.24 34.12 -29.07
C LYS A 4 -2.25 33.92 -27.93
N PHE A 5 -2.24 32.74 -27.33
CA PHE A 5 -2.87 32.52 -26.04
C PHE A 5 -1.97 33.14 -24.96
N GLU A 6 -2.30 34.38 -24.59
CA GLU A 6 -1.81 35.01 -23.36
C GLU A 6 -2.54 34.33 -22.21
N ILE A 7 -1.82 33.55 -21.40
CA ILE A 7 -2.35 33.00 -20.16
C ILE A 7 -2.31 34.15 -19.16
N GLU A 8 -3.43 34.84 -19.03
CA GLU A 8 -3.70 35.81 -17.98
C GLU A 8 -3.72 35.04 -16.66
N ILE A 9 -2.63 35.15 -15.90
CA ILE A 9 -2.57 34.62 -14.54
C ILE A 9 -3.40 35.58 -13.72
N GLU A 10 -4.66 35.21 -13.48
CA GLU A 10 -5.51 35.85 -12.50
C GLU A 10 -4.83 35.69 -11.13
N GLU A 11 -4.17 36.76 -10.67
CA GLU A 11 -3.70 36.86 -9.29
C GLU A 11 -4.95 36.96 -8.40
N GLU A 12 -5.47 35.81 -8.01
CA GLU A 12 -6.49 35.72 -6.98
C GLU A 12 -5.85 36.17 -5.65
N ASP A 13 -6.17 37.40 -5.23
CA ASP A 13 -5.73 38.00 -3.98
C ASP A 13 -6.19 37.14 -2.79
N VAL A 14 -5.32 36.25 -2.33
CA VAL A 14 -5.55 35.48 -1.11
C VAL A 14 -5.21 36.38 0.08
N GLU A 15 -6.26 36.90 0.73
CA GLU A 15 -6.21 37.63 2.00
C GLU A 15 -5.21 36.96 3.00
N PRO A 16 -4.39 37.75 3.72
CA PRO A 16 -3.34 37.23 4.56
C PRO A 16 -3.94 36.68 5.86
N SER A 17 -4.42 35.44 5.83
CA SER A 17 -4.74 34.71 7.06
C SER A 17 -3.45 34.36 7.79
N GLU A 18 -3.36 34.78 9.04
CA GLU A 18 -2.20 34.66 9.94
C GLU A 18 -1.50 33.29 9.88
N THR A 19 -0.17 33.32 9.89
CA THR A 19 0.82 32.21 9.80
C THR A 19 1.32 31.83 8.39
N THR A 20 1.91 32.82 7.74
CA THR A 20 2.66 32.79 6.47
C THR A 20 3.66 31.62 6.31
N TRP A 21 4.22 31.08 7.41
CA TRP A 21 5.18 29.96 7.33
C TRP A 21 4.51 28.59 7.10
N GLN A 22 3.32 28.37 7.63
CA GLN A 22 2.62 27.10 7.46
C GLN A 22 2.12 26.94 6.02
N SER A 23 1.64 28.03 5.42
CA SER A 23 1.21 28.04 4.02
C SER A 23 2.38 27.86 3.05
N LEU A 24 3.54 28.46 3.32
CA LEU A 24 4.77 28.25 2.55
C LEU A 24 5.27 26.81 2.64
N VAL A 25 5.35 26.24 3.86
CA VAL A 25 5.75 24.83 4.04
C VAL A 25 4.75 23.90 3.35
N ARG A 26 3.44 24.14 3.50
CA ARG A 26 2.40 23.37 2.82
C ARG A 26 2.51 23.47 1.29
N ARG A 27 2.81 24.65 0.74
CA ARG A 27 3.03 24.84 -0.71
C ARG A 27 4.29 24.14 -1.20
N VAL A 28 5.41 24.21 -0.46
CA VAL A 28 6.65 23.50 -0.79
C VAL A 28 6.46 21.99 -0.69
N VAL A 29 5.73 21.51 0.32
CA VAL A 29 5.38 20.09 0.46
C VAL A 29 4.43 19.64 -0.64
N LEU A 30 3.44 20.44 -1.06
CA LEU A 30 2.54 20.10 -2.16
C LEU A 30 3.22 20.19 -3.54
N ALA A 31 4.12 21.15 -3.75
CA ALA A 31 4.97 21.24 -4.93
C ALA A 31 5.98 20.08 -4.97
N GLY A 32 6.53 19.70 -3.82
CA GLY A 32 7.38 18.52 -3.65
C GLY A 32 6.61 17.20 -3.78
N ALA A 33 5.34 17.17 -3.37
CA ALA A 33 4.45 16.02 -3.58
C ALA A 33 4.19 15.77 -5.07
N GLY A 34 4.33 16.80 -5.93
CA GLY A 34 4.38 16.65 -7.39
C GLY A 34 5.60 15.87 -7.90
N ALA A 35 6.74 15.94 -7.20
CA ALA A 35 7.94 15.14 -7.53
C ALA A 35 7.86 13.70 -7.01
N VAL A 36 7.09 13.46 -5.94
CA VAL A 36 6.86 12.12 -5.39
C VAL A 36 5.72 11.38 -6.13
N GLY A 37 4.81 12.13 -6.76
CA GLY A 37 3.68 11.62 -7.53
C GLY A 37 3.97 11.27 -8.99
N LEU A 38 5.20 10.88 -9.35
CA LEU A 38 5.51 10.46 -10.71
C LEU A 38 4.71 9.18 -11.04
N ALA A 39 3.74 9.31 -11.95
CA ALA A 39 3.13 8.16 -12.61
C ALA A 39 4.21 7.41 -13.42
N GLN A 40 4.00 6.12 -13.70
CA GLN A 40 4.99 5.29 -14.41
C GLN A 40 5.45 5.93 -15.73
N ASP A 41 4.53 6.46 -16.53
CA ASP A 41 4.83 7.13 -17.79
C ASP A 41 5.65 8.42 -17.59
N GLU A 42 5.35 9.18 -16.52
CA GLU A 42 6.07 10.41 -16.19
C GLU A 42 7.46 10.11 -15.61
N ALA A 43 7.62 9.00 -14.89
CA ALA A 43 8.91 8.50 -14.42
C ALA A 43 9.81 8.09 -15.60
N GLU A 44 9.26 7.41 -16.62
CA GLU A 44 10.01 7.11 -17.83
C GLU A 44 10.40 8.37 -18.61
N ALA A 45 9.47 9.32 -18.75
CA ALA A 45 9.73 10.60 -19.40
C ALA A 45 10.79 11.42 -18.65
N PHE A 46 10.79 11.38 -17.32
CA PHE A 46 11.80 12.00 -16.48
C PHE A 46 13.19 11.39 -16.70
N VAL A 47 13.32 10.05 -16.66
CA VAL A 47 14.59 9.36 -16.92
C VAL A 47 15.11 9.66 -18.32
N ARG A 48 14.24 9.69 -19.34
CA ARG A 48 14.63 10.05 -20.72
C ARG A 48 15.14 11.49 -20.82
N ARG A 49 14.51 12.43 -20.12
CA ARG A 49 14.95 13.84 -20.06
C ARG A 49 16.33 13.97 -19.39
N LEU A 50 16.60 13.22 -18.32
CA LEU A 50 17.90 13.22 -17.66
C LEU A 50 19.03 12.71 -18.56
N VAL A 51 18.76 11.67 -19.35
CA VAL A 51 19.72 11.15 -20.34
C VAL A 51 19.98 12.18 -21.44
N GLN A 52 18.93 12.81 -21.98
CA GLN A 52 19.05 13.83 -23.03
C GLN A 52 19.84 15.07 -22.58
N ARG A 53 19.71 15.45 -21.31
CA ARG A 53 20.45 16.56 -20.70
C ARG A 53 21.90 16.22 -20.36
N GLY A 54 22.29 14.95 -20.52
CA GLY A 54 23.61 14.45 -20.13
C GLY A 54 23.82 14.38 -18.60
N GLU A 55 22.75 14.60 -17.82
CA GLU A 55 22.75 14.50 -16.36
C GLU A 55 22.76 13.03 -15.89
N LEU A 56 22.40 12.10 -16.79
CA LEU A 56 22.45 10.66 -16.57
C LEU A 56 23.08 9.96 -17.78
N GLY A 57 23.97 8.98 -17.53
CA GLY A 57 24.57 8.20 -18.61
C GLY A 57 23.54 7.34 -19.34
N GLU A 58 23.69 7.16 -20.66
CA GLU A 58 22.74 6.35 -21.46
C GLU A 58 22.57 4.93 -20.93
N LYS A 59 23.65 4.33 -20.42
CA LYS A 59 23.64 2.99 -19.84
C LYS A 59 22.78 2.94 -18.58
N ASP A 60 22.93 3.92 -17.70
CA ASP A 60 22.22 3.98 -16.42
C ASP A 60 20.74 4.32 -16.64
N GLY A 61 20.44 5.25 -17.56
CA GLY A 61 19.06 5.54 -17.94
C GLY A 61 18.32 4.33 -18.54
N ARG A 62 19.00 3.50 -19.33
CA ARG A 62 18.41 2.24 -19.84
C ARG A 62 18.15 1.24 -18.72
N SER A 63 19.02 1.15 -17.71
CA SER A 63 18.81 0.28 -16.54
C SER A 63 17.56 0.72 -15.75
N LEU A 64 17.45 2.02 -15.45
CA LEU A 64 16.32 2.56 -14.69
C LEU A 64 14.99 2.35 -15.44
N LEU A 65 14.96 2.56 -16.76
CA LEU A 65 13.76 2.28 -17.57
C LEU A 65 13.38 0.79 -17.56
N ALA A 66 14.37 -0.11 -17.52
CA ALA A 66 14.11 -1.54 -17.43
C ALA A 66 13.56 -1.94 -16.05
N GLU A 67 14.08 -1.35 -14.98
CA GLU A 67 13.60 -1.56 -13.60
C GLU A 67 12.16 -1.08 -13.42
N ILE A 68 11.81 0.09 -13.97
CA ILE A 68 10.43 0.61 -13.95
C ILE A 68 9.47 -0.37 -14.65
N HIS A 69 9.85 -0.88 -15.83
CA HIS A 69 9.07 -1.88 -16.55
C HIS A 69 8.97 -3.22 -15.82
N GLU A 70 10.06 -3.68 -15.18
CA GLU A 70 10.05 -4.93 -14.42
C GLU A 70 9.12 -4.82 -13.20
N GLN A 71 9.20 -3.68 -12.49
CA GLN A 71 8.31 -3.38 -11.38
C GLN A 71 6.86 -3.37 -11.83
N GLN A 72 6.54 -2.72 -12.96
CA GLN A 72 5.20 -2.76 -13.56
C GLN A 72 4.72 -4.19 -13.81
N ARG A 73 5.56 -5.05 -14.40
CA ARG A 73 5.21 -6.47 -14.64
C ARG A 73 4.99 -7.25 -13.35
N ARG A 74 5.77 -6.98 -12.30
CA ARG A 74 5.59 -7.61 -10.98
C ARG A 74 4.27 -7.19 -10.34
N PHE A 75 3.95 -5.90 -10.35
CA PHE A 75 2.67 -5.40 -9.83
C PHE A 75 1.48 -5.90 -10.65
N ALA A 76 1.58 -5.98 -11.97
CA ALA A 76 0.51 -6.53 -12.82
C ALA A 76 0.24 -8.01 -12.55
N ARG A 77 1.25 -8.79 -12.14
CA ARG A 77 1.10 -10.22 -11.80
C ARG A 77 0.56 -10.46 -10.39
N LEU A 78 1.02 -9.67 -9.42
CA LEU A 78 0.70 -9.86 -8.00
C LEU A 78 -0.51 -9.04 -7.53
N GLY A 79 -0.75 -7.88 -8.15
CA GLY A 79 -1.85 -6.98 -7.82
C GLY A 79 -3.24 -7.63 -7.90
N PRO A 80 -3.57 -8.39 -8.95
CA PRO A 80 -4.87 -9.06 -9.03
C PRO A 80 -5.07 -10.08 -7.91
N LEU A 81 -4.04 -10.85 -7.56
CA LEU A 81 -4.12 -11.87 -6.51
C LEU A 81 -4.35 -11.25 -5.14
N PHE A 82 -3.61 -10.20 -4.80
CA PHE A 82 -3.73 -9.55 -3.48
C PHE A 82 -5.06 -8.81 -3.30
N LEU A 83 -5.57 -8.19 -4.38
CA LEU A 83 -6.88 -7.55 -4.39
C LEU A 83 -8.01 -8.59 -4.33
N LEU A 84 -7.86 -9.73 -5.01
CA LEU A 84 -8.80 -10.85 -4.91
C LEU A 84 -8.82 -11.43 -3.50
N GLU A 85 -7.67 -11.68 -2.89
CA GLU A 85 -7.57 -12.32 -1.57
C GLU A 85 -8.32 -11.49 -0.51
N ARG A 86 -8.12 -10.16 -0.49
CA ARG A 86 -8.87 -9.26 0.39
C ARG A 86 -10.38 -9.22 0.10
N GLN A 87 -10.78 -9.28 -1.17
CA GLN A 87 -12.21 -9.33 -1.52
C GLN A 87 -12.85 -10.65 -1.12
N VAL A 88 -12.15 -11.77 -1.31
CA VAL A 88 -12.61 -13.10 -0.93
C VAL A 88 -12.74 -13.20 0.59
N GLU A 89 -11.74 -12.72 1.35
CA GLU A 89 -11.78 -12.65 2.82
C GLU A 89 -13.02 -11.88 3.31
N PHE A 90 -13.28 -10.70 2.72
CA PHE A 90 -14.44 -9.88 3.07
C PHE A 90 -15.77 -10.58 2.78
N VAL A 91 -15.88 -11.27 1.64
CA VAL A 91 -17.09 -12.03 1.28
C VAL A 91 -17.29 -13.22 2.21
N LEU A 92 -16.23 -13.97 2.51
CA LEU A 92 -16.28 -15.11 3.45
C LEU A 92 -16.75 -14.67 4.83
N HIS A 93 -16.24 -13.54 5.33
CA HIS A 93 -16.68 -12.95 6.59
C HIS A 93 -18.16 -12.54 6.55
N ARG A 94 -18.66 -11.96 5.44
CA ARG A 94 -20.08 -11.61 5.28
C ARG A 94 -21.01 -12.82 5.17
N LEU A 95 -20.52 -13.93 4.64
CA LEU A 95 -21.25 -15.20 4.57
C LEU A 95 -21.12 -16.03 5.85
N SER A 96 -20.47 -15.49 6.90
CA SER A 96 -20.20 -16.18 8.17
C SER A 96 -19.46 -17.52 7.97
N VAL A 97 -18.62 -17.61 6.93
CA VAL A 97 -17.80 -18.78 6.67
C VAL A 97 -16.46 -18.57 7.37
N PRO A 98 -16.15 -19.33 8.44
CA PRO A 98 -14.87 -19.22 9.14
C PRO A 98 -13.73 -19.71 8.26
N THR A 99 -12.55 -19.11 8.45
CA THR A 99 -11.35 -19.49 7.69
C THR A 99 -10.74 -20.78 8.24
N LYS A 100 -9.92 -21.45 7.44
CA LYS A 100 -9.22 -22.67 7.88
C LYS A 100 -8.35 -22.41 9.12
N THR A 101 -7.66 -21.27 9.16
CA THR A 101 -6.80 -20.88 10.29
C THR A 101 -7.60 -20.73 11.60
N GLU A 102 -8.78 -20.13 11.54
CA GLU A 102 -9.67 -20.01 12.70
C GLU A 102 -10.18 -21.37 13.19
N ILE A 103 -10.51 -22.28 12.26
CA ILE A 103 -10.92 -23.66 12.58
C ILE A 103 -9.78 -24.42 13.26
N ASP A 104 -8.56 -24.29 12.74
CA ASP A 104 -7.37 -24.97 13.27
C ASP A 104 -7.05 -24.44 14.69
N GLU A 105 -7.13 -23.12 14.90
CA GLU A 105 -6.94 -22.50 16.22
C GLU A 105 -8.00 -22.96 17.24
N LEU A 106 -9.28 -23.00 16.83
CA LEU A 106 -10.35 -23.49 17.68
C LEU A 106 -10.16 -24.96 18.03
N SER A 107 -9.72 -25.78 17.07
CA SER A 107 -9.42 -27.20 17.27
C SER A 107 -8.34 -27.42 18.31
N ALA A 108 -7.25 -26.66 18.24
CA ALA A 108 -6.16 -26.71 19.23
C ALA A 108 -6.63 -26.30 20.64
N ARG A 109 -7.49 -25.28 20.73
CA ARG A 109 -8.10 -24.84 22.00
C ARG A 109 -9.01 -25.93 22.58
N ILE A 110 -9.82 -26.60 21.74
CA ILE A 110 -10.67 -27.72 22.15
C ILE A 110 -9.84 -28.88 22.68
N GLU A 111 -8.75 -29.24 22.00
CA GLU A 111 -7.86 -30.32 22.45
C GLU A 111 -7.24 -30.02 23.82
N THR A 112 -6.74 -28.79 23.99
CA THR A 112 -6.21 -28.33 25.28
C THR A 112 -7.25 -28.40 26.38
N LEU A 113 -8.50 -28.01 26.08
CA LEU A 113 -9.59 -28.04 27.04
C LEU A 113 -9.98 -29.49 27.39
N SER A 114 -10.03 -30.38 26.41
CA SER A 114 -10.31 -31.81 26.60
C SER A 114 -9.28 -32.44 27.53
N GLN A 115 -7.99 -32.17 27.31
CA GLN A 115 -6.92 -32.67 28.18
C GLN A 115 -7.08 -32.20 29.63
N LYS A 116 -7.43 -30.93 29.85
CA LYS A 116 -7.66 -30.39 31.20
C LYS A 116 -8.88 -31.03 31.88
N VAL A 117 -9.95 -31.28 31.12
CA VAL A 117 -11.14 -31.96 31.64
C VAL A 117 -10.82 -33.40 32.04
N ASP A 118 -10.05 -34.12 31.23
CA ASP A 118 -9.63 -35.50 31.53
C ASP A 118 -8.72 -35.55 32.76
N GLN A 119 -7.77 -34.63 32.90
CA GLN A 119 -6.92 -34.51 34.08
C GLN A 119 -7.74 -34.25 35.35
N LEU A 120 -8.70 -33.32 35.30
CA LEU A 120 -9.58 -33.03 36.43
C LEU A 120 -10.42 -34.25 36.82
N ARG A 121 -10.94 -34.97 35.83
CA ARG A 121 -11.72 -36.20 36.06
C ARG A 121 -10.88 -37.28 36.77
N GLN A 122 -9.64 -37.47 36.35
CA GLN A 122 -8.71 -38.42 36.99
C GLN A 122 -8.38 -38.00 38.44
N LEU A 123 -8.15 -36.71 38.69
CA LEU A 123 -7.89 -36.20 40.04
C LEU A 123 -9.08 -36.39 40.98
N LEU A 124 -10.31 -36.18 40.48
CA LEU A 124 -11.53 -36.41 41.27
C LEU A 124 -11.74 -37.90 41.57
N GLN A 125 -11.53 -38.79 40.61
CA GLN A 125 -11.62 -40.24 40.81
C GLN A 125 -10.58 -40.76 41.82
N HIS A 126 -9.38 -40.18 41.84
CA HIS A 126 -8.37 -40.52 42.84
C HIS A 126 -8.69 -40.01 44.25
N LYS A 127 -9.54 -38.98 44.38
CA LYS A 127 -9.94 -38.42 45.67
C LYS A 127 -11.12 -39.16 46.29
N ASP A 128 -12.05 -39.67 45.49
CA ASP A 128 -13.19 -40.47 45.97
C ASP A 128 -12.79 -41.90 46.37
N ASN A 129 -11.63 -42.40 45.91
CA ASN A 129 -11.14 -43.75 46.20
C ASN A 129 -10.13 -43.80 47.36
N ARG A 130 -10.08 -42.77 48.21
CA ARG A 130 -9.27 -42.68 49.44
C ARG A 130 -10.15 -42.48 50.67
#